data_AF-A0A5B8LPJ3-F1
#
_entry.id   AF-A0A5B8LPJ3-F1
#
_cell.length_a   1.000
_cell.length_b   1.000
_cell.length_c   1.000
_cell.angle_alpha   90.00
_cell.angle_beta   90.00
_cell.angle_gamma   90.00
#
_symmetry.space_group_name_H-M   'P 1'
#
loop_
_entity.id
_entity.type
_entity.pdbx_description
1 polymer ?
#
loop_
_entity_poly.entity_id
_entity_poly.type
_entity_poly.pdbx_seq_one_letter_code
_entity_poly.pdbx_strand_id
1 'polypeptide(L)'
;MTSFASRWRAAALAGLLALCGAGPALSAPADVALLQSYIGEWRGRGVLIGANTETVVCRMSLTQGNQQKVNYNGRCTLAGTQLSVAGTMAYVEASRRFEAAMSSNATFTGIAVGQKRGNGLIFNLRERDKDEEGKDLNISAQISLNDDAINVVFEVVYVESGDSLRAEVPFSR
;
A
#
# COMPACT_ATOMS: atom_id res chain seq x y z
N MET A 1 17.81 16.13 80.09
CA MET A 1 16.72 15.51 79.30
C MET A 1 16.99 15.78 77.84
N THR A 2 17.31 14.74 77.07
CA THR A 2 17.56 14.76 75.64
C THR A 2 16.25 14.64 74.87
N SER A 3 16.06 15.41 73.79
CA SER A 3 15.24 14.97 72.67
C SER A 3 15.68 15.62 71.36
N PHE A 4 16.06 14.73 70.45
CA PHE A 4 16.44 14.94 69.07
C PHE A 4 15.28 15.42 68.19
N ALA A 5 15.67 15.95 67.03
CA ALA A 5 14.99 15.87 65.74
C ALA A 5 13.81 16.82 65.47
N SER A 6 14.09 17.82 64.62
CA SER A 6 13.16 18.11 63.51
C SER A 6 13.92 18.58 62.27
N ARG A 7 14.57 17.64 61.58
CA ARG A 7 14.99 17.80 60.19
C ARG A 7 13.86 17.31 59.27
N TRP A 8 12.74 18.02 59.23
CA TRP A 8 11.58 17.67 58.39
C TRP A 8 11.36 18.70 57.27
N ARG A 9 12.37 18.92 56.41
CA ARG A 9 12.26 19.87 55.28
C ARG A 9 12.69 19.32 53.91
N ALA A 10 12.81 18.01 53.73
CA ALA A 10 13.38 17.46 52.48
C ALA A 10 12.62 16.27 51.87
N ALA A 11 11.30 16.16 52.03
CA ALA A 11 10.57 14.99 51.52
C ALA A 11 9.20 15.31 50.87
N ALA A 12 9.11 16.37 50.05
CA ALA A 12 7.85 16.70 49.36
C ALA A 12 7.98 16.99 47.86
N LEU A 13 9.11 16.66 47.21
CA LEU A 13 9.36 17.01 45.80
C LEU A 13 9.73 15.83 44.89
N ALA A 14 9.60 14.58 45.34
CA ALA A 14 10.00 13.39 44.57
C ALA A 14 8.84 12.54 44.00
N GLY A 15 7.59 13.00 44.08
CA GLY A 15 6.41 12.17 43.76
C GLY A 15 5.74 12.40 42.40
N LEU A 16 6.14 13.41 41.62
CA LEU A 16 5.32 13.90 40.49
C LEU A 16 5.89 13.64 39.08
N LEU A 17 6.95 12.84 38.93
CA LEU A 17 7.56 12.56 37.62
C LEU A 17 7.27 11.17 37.03
N ALA A 18 6.39 10.37 37.64
CA ALA A 18 6.20 8.96 37.28
C ALA A 18 4.95 8.65 36.42
N LEU A 19 4.42 9.59 35.64
CA LEU A 19 3.25 9.32 34.76
C LEU A 19 3.47 9.59 33.27
N CYS A 20 4.66 9.98 32.83
CA CYS A 20 5.01 9.98 31.41
C CYS A 20 5.48 8.59 30.98
N GLY A 21 4.62 7.58 31.15
CA GLY A 21 4.72 6.34 30.41
C GLY A 21 4.46 6.65 28.94
N ALA A 22 5.49 7.08 28.22
CA ALA A 22 5.52 7.08 26.78
C ALA A 22 5.53 5.61 26.32
N GLY A 23 4.36 4.96 26.41
CA GLY A 23 4.11 3.79 25.59
C GLY A 23 4.32 4.20 24.12
N PRO A 24 4.83 3.31 23.26
CA PRO A 24 4.93 3.61 21.84
C PRO A 24 3.55 4.05 21.39
N ALA A 25 3.48 5.26 20.84
CA ALA A 25 2.25 5.83 20.34
C ALA A 25 1.77 4.96 19.17
N LEU A 26 0.89 3.99 19.46
CA LEU A 26 -0.03 3.36 18.50
C LEU A 26 -0.90 4.48 17.92
N SER A 27 -0.33 5.26 17.01
CA SER A 27 -0.89 6.51 16.50
C SER A 27 -1.50 6.34 15.12
N ALA A 28 -1.50 5.11 14.59
CA ALA A 28 -2.15 4.72 13.34
C ALA A 28 -3.19 3.58 13.42
N PRO A 29 -3.88 3.25 14.54
CA PRO A 29 -4.86 2.15 14.56
C PRO A 29 -5.93 2.27 13.47
N ALA A 30 -6.40 3.49 13.17
CA ALA A 30 -7.40 3.74 12.14
C ALA A 30 -6.85 3.56 10.71
N ASP A 31 -5.60 3.94 10.47
CA ASP A 31 -4.93 3.76 9.17
C ASP A 31 -4.68 2.29 8.86
N VAL A 32 -4.23 1.56 9.87
CA VAL A 32 -4.02 0.12 9.81
C VAL A 32 -5.35 -0.60 9.63
N ALA A 33 -6.38 -0.22 10.41
CA ALA A 33 -7.72 -0.78 10.27
C ALA A 33 -8.31 -0.51 8.88
N LEU A 34 -8.09 0.68 8.31
CA LEU A 34 -8.50 0.99 6.95
C LEU A 34 -7.87 0.02 5.95
N LEU A 35 -6.55 -0.19 5.99
CA LEU A 35 -5.90 -1.18 5.11
C LEU A 35 -6.45 -2.59 5.31
N GLN A 36 -6.61 -3.02 6.57
CA GLN A 36 -7.10 -4.35 6.90
C GLN A 36 -8.57 -4.58 6.49
N SER A 37 -9.37 -3.52 6.36
CA SER A 37 -10.77 -3.63 5.89
C SER A 37 -10.91 -4.17 4.45
N TYR A 38 -9.83 -4.09 3.66
CA TYR A 38 -9.80 -4.64 2.30
C TYR A 38 -9.38 -6.11 2.23
N ILE A 39 -9.03 -6.75 3.36
CA ILE A 39 -8.73 -8.19 3.41
C ILE A 39 -9.94 -8.98 2.89
N GLY A 40 -9.65 -9.93 2.00
CA GLY A 40 -10.66 -10.74 1.33
C GLY A 40 -10.26 -11.15 -0.07
N GLU A 41 -11.19 -11.82 -0.73
CA GLU A 41 -11.07 -12.24 -2.12
C GLU A 41 -11.76 -11.22 -3.01
N TRP A 42 -11.15 -10.94 -4.16
CA TRP A 42 -11.57 -9.92 -5.10
C TRP A 42 -11.54 -10.48 -6.52
N ARG A 43 -12.56 -10.15 -7.31
CA ARG A 43 -12.68 -10.51 -8.72
C ARG A 43 -12.82 -9.25 -9.54
N GLY A 44 -12.06 -9.18 -10.62
CA GLY A 44 -12.08 -8.05 -11.53
C GLY A 44 -12.28 -8.49 -12.97
N ARG A 45 -13.04 -7.69 -13.72
CA ARG A 45 -13.17 -7.82 -15.16
C ARG A 45 -13.08 -6.44 -15.77
N GLY A 46 -12.13 -6.27 -16.66
CA GLY A 46 -11.79 -4.97 -17.22
C GLY A 46 -11.36 -5.06 -18.67
N VAL A 47 -10.65 -4.03 -19.13
CA VAL A 47 -10.12 -3.94 -20.48
C VAL A 47 -8.63 -3.64 -20.50
N LEU A 48 -7.94 -4.18 -21.50
CA LEU A 48 -6.61 -3.76 -21.93
C LEU A 48 -6.78 -2.99 -23.24
N ILE A 49 -6.27 -1.77 -23.29
CA ILE A 49 -6.35 -0.85 -24.43
C ILE A 49 -4.94 -0.68 -24.97
N GLY A 50 -4.70 -1.18 -26.17
CA GLY A 50 -3.48 -0.97 -26.94
C GLY A 50 -3.82 -0.75 -28.41
N ALA A 51 -3.13 -1.43 -29.32
CA ALA A 51 -3.52 -1.46 -30.74
C ALA A 51 -4.93 -2.03 -30.95
N ASN A 52 -5.35 -2.96 -30.09
CA ASN A 52 -6.71 -3.46 -29.99
C ASN A 52 -7.20 -3.35 -28.54
N THR A 53 -8.52 -3.39 -28.35
CA THR A 53 -9.12 -3.51 -27.01
C THR A 53 -9.44 -4.97 -26.71
N GLU A 54 -8.93 -5.46 -25.60
CA GLU A 54 -9.07 -6.84 -25.17
C GLU A 54 -9.68 -6.92 -23.76
N THR A 55 -10.38 -8.02 -23.48
CA THR A 55 -10.88 -8.25 -22.12
C THR A 55 -9.78 -8.78 -21.23
N VAL A 56 -9.68 -8.22 -20.02
CA VAL A 56 -8.86 -8.77 -18.93
C VAL A 56 -9.75 -9.31 -17.82
N VAL A 57 -9.40 -10.50 -17.31
CA VAL A 57 -10.06 -11.09 -16.15
C VAL A 57 -9.02 -11.30 -15.06
N CYS A 58 -9.29 -10.76 -13.87
CA CYS A 58 -8.37 -10.80 -12.74
C CYS A 58 -9.02 -11.44 -11.51
N ARG A 59 -8.19 -12.06 -10.68
CA ARG A 59 -8.49 -12.44 -9.30
C ARG A 59 -7.40 -11.90 -8.40
N MET A 60 -7.78 -11.47 -7.21
CA MET A 60 -6.86 -10.95 -6.22
C MET A 60 -7.27 -11.39 -4.83
N SER A 61 -6.30 -11.78 -4.00
CA SER A 61 -6.50 -12.02 -2.58
C SER A 61 -5.71 -11.01 -1.76
N LEU A 62 -6.36 -10.42 -0.76
CA LEU A 62 -5.73 -9.58 0.26
C LEU A 62 -5.76 -10.35 1.58
N THR A 63 -4.60 -10.55 2.18
CA THR A 63 -4.46 -11.37 3.40
C THR A 63 -3.64 -10.63 4.45
N GLN A 64 -3.81 -11.04 5.71
CA GLN A 64 -2.99 -10.54 6.80
C GLN A 64 -1.51 -10.89 6.55
N GLY A 65 -0.65 -9.88 6.56
CA GLY A 65 0.79 -10.05 6.53
C GLY A 65 1.41 -10.01 7.92
N ASN A 66 2.74 -9.91 7.98
CA ASN A 66 3.43 -9.79 9.26
C ASN A 66 3.05 -8.47 9.95
N GLN A 67 2.77 -8.54 11.25
CA GLN A 67 2.39 -7.39 12.09
C GLN A 67 1.11 -6.70 11.56
N GLN A 68 1.21 -5.43 11.17
CA GLN A 68 0.09 -4.58 10.72
C GLN A 68 0.02 -4.48 9.18
N LYS A 69 0.75 -5.33 8.46
CA LYS A 69 0.84 -5.30 7.00
C LYS A 69 -0.28 -6.13 6.36
N VAL A 70 -0.65 -5.79 5.13
CA VAL A 70 -1.59 -6.55 4.30
C VAL A 70 -0.85 -7.03 3.07
N ASN A 71 -0.80 -8.33 2.85
CA ASN A 71 -0.26 -8.92 1.63
C ASN A 71 -1.34 -8.94 0.55
N TYR A 72 -0.95 -8.79 -0.71
CA TYR A 72 -1.85 -8.99 -1.84
C TYR A 72 -1.21 -9.86 -2.91
N ASN A 73 -2.03 -10.69 -3.54
CA ASN A 73 -1.64 -11.54 -4.66
C ASN A 73 -2.71 -11.43 -5.76
N GLY A 74 -2.32 -10.93 -6.92
CA GLY A 74 -3.17 -10.74 -8.08
C GLY A 74 -2.74 -11.64 -9.24
N ARG A 75 -3.71 -12.15 -9.98
CA ARG A 75 -3.51 -12.86 -11.25
C ARG A 75 -4.49 -12.36 -12.27
N CYS A 76 -4.00 -11.94 -13.43
CA CYS A 76 -4.79 -11.45 -14.55
C CYS A 76 -4.51 -12.28 -15.79
N THR A 77 -5.55 -12.58 -16.56
CA THR A 77 -5.47 -13.22 -17.88
C THR A 77 -5.77 -12.18 -18.95
N LEU A 78 -4.82 -12.01 -19.88
CA LEU A 78 -4.78 -11.00 -20.93
C LEU A 78 -4.45 -11.72 -22.26
N ALA A 79 -5.41 -11.83 -23.19
CA ALA A 79 -5.22 -12.52 -24.49
C ALA A 79 -4.46 -13.86 -24.44
N GLY A 80 -4.74 -14.69 -23.44
CA GLY A 80 -4.09 -16.00 -23.25
C GLY A 80 -2.78 -15.96 -22.47
N THR A 81 -2.24 -14.78 -22.18
CA THR A 81 -1.08 -14.57 -21.29
C THR A 81 -1.53 -14.34 -19.85
N GLN A 82 -0.72 -14.78 -18.89
CA GLN A 82 -0.99 -14.61 -17.47
C GLN A 82 0.03 -13.67 -16.80
N LEU A 83 -0.49 -12.57 -16.26
CA LEU A 83 0.24 -11.63 -15.41
C LEU A 83 -0.02 -11.98 -13.95
N SER A 84 1.03 -12.15 -13.16
CA SER A 84 0.96 -12.36 -11.72
C SER A 84 1.65 -11.21 -10.99
N VAL A 85 0.99 -10.65 -9.99
CA VAL A 85 1.49 -9.56 -9.16
C VAL A 85 1.41 -9.97 -7.70
N ALA A 86 2.45 -9.73 -6.94
CA ALA A 86 2.46 -9.95 -5.50
C ALA A 86 3.13 -8.79 -4.79
N GLY A 87 2.66 -8.50 -3.59
CA GLY A 87 3.23 -7.42 -2.79
C GLY A 87 2.65 -7.29 -1.40
N THR A 88 3.01 -6.19 -0.75
CA THR A 88 2.61 -5.88 0.61
C THR A 88 2.30 -4.40 0.75
N MET A 89 1.18 -4.08 1.39
CA MET A 89 0.76 -2.74 1.78
C MET A 89 0.96 -2.55 3.28
N ALA A 90 1.37 -1.35 3.68
CA ALA A 90 1.55 -0.99 5.08
C ALA A 90 1.31 0.51 5.29
N TYR A 91 0.90 0.87 6.50
CA TYR A 91 1.13 2.22 7.01
C TYR A 91 2.50 2.25 7.69
N VAL A 92 3.38 3.16 7.27
CA VAL A 92 4.74 3.30 7.78
C VAL A 92 4.76 4.45 8.78
N GLU A 93 4.75 4.14 10.07
CA GLU A 93 4.67 5.14 11.15
C GLU A 93 5.83 6.14 11.13
N ALA A 94 7.05 5.66 10.86
CA ALA A 94 8.25 6.49 10.80
C ALA A 94 8.15 7.61 9.75
N SER A 95 7.45 7.33 8.65
CA SER A 95 7.31 8.24 7.52
C SER A 95 5.90 8.82 7.38
N ARG A 96 4.99 8.44 8.30
CA ARG A 96 3.56 8.81 8.39
C ARG A 96 2.82 8.73 7.06
N ARG A 97 3.05 7.65 6.31
CA ARG A 97 2.45 7.47 4.98
C ARG A 97 2.08 6.01 4.72
N PHE A 98 1.21 5.80 3.75
CA PHE A 98 0.92 4.47 3.22
C PHE A 98 1.96 4.12 2.15
N GLU A 99 2.43 2.88 2.15
CA GLU A 99 3.37 2.36 1.17
C GLU A 99 2.90 0.98 0.69
N ALA A 100 3.05 0.72 -0.60
CA ALA A 100 2.78 -0.57 -1.21
C ALA A 100 3.99 -1.01 -2.02
N ALA A 101 4.66 -2.07 -1.58
CA ALA A 101 5.69 -2.72 -2.37
C ALA A 101 5.02 -3.72 -3.33
N MET A 102 5.51 -3.79 -4.56
CA MET A 102 4.97 -4.67 -5.58
C MET A 102 6.05 -5.32 -6.44
N SER A 103 5.75 -6.52 -6.90
CA SER A 103 6.56 -7.31 -7.83
C SER A 103 5.66 -8.07 -8.79
N SER A 104 6.13 -8.31 -10.01
CA SER A 104 5.40 -9.09 -11.00
C SER A 104 6.31 -10.11 -11.71
N ASN A 105 5.69 -11.06 -12.40
CA ASN A 105 6.41 -11.99 -13.28
C ASN A 105 6.89 -11.34 -14.59
N ALA A 106 6.50 -10.08 -14.87
CA ALA A 106 6.96 -9.29 -16.01
C ALA A 106 8.11 -8.34 -15.60
N THR A 107 9.02 -8.83 -14.74
CA THR A 107 10.22 -8.14 -14.18
C THR A 107 9.99 -6.81 -13.45
N PHE A 108 8.75 -6.31 -13.42
CA PHE A 108 8.41 -5.07 -12.78
C PHE A 108 8.42 -5.18 -11.25
N THR A 109 9.14 -4.28 -10.58
CA THR A 109 9.13 -4.10 -9.12
C THR A 109 9.10 -2.62 -8.76
N GLY A 110 8.49 -2.25 -7.64
CA GLY A 110 8.55 -0.88 -7.16
C GLY A 110 7.76 -0.62 -5.89
N ILE A 111 7.82 0.63 -5.41
CA ILE A 111 7.14 1.08 -4.19
C ILE A 111 6.19 2.23 -4.55
N ALA A 112 4.90 2.01 -4.32
CA ALA A 112 3.88 3.03 -4.48
C ALA A 112 3.66 3.77 -3.14
N VAL A 113 3.58 5.09 -3.18
CA VAL A 113 3.17 5.89 -2.01
C VAL A 113 1.66 6.12 -2.07
N GLY A 114 0.99 5.78 -0.98
CA GLY A 114 -0.45 5.91 -0.82
C GLY A 114 -0.84 7.24 -0.16
N GLN A 115 -1.97 7.79 -0.60
CA GLN A 115 -2.60 8.97 -0.04
C GLN A 115 -4.06 8.67 0.30
N LYS A 116 -4.53 9.15 1.45
CA LYS A 116 -5.96 9.14 1.76
C LYS A 116 -6.72 10.08 0.82
N ARG A 117 -7.88 9.62 0.35
CA ARG A 117 -8.81 10.40 -0.47
C ARG A 117 -10.24 10.06 -0.01
N GLY A 118 -10.89 10.99 0.67
CA GLY A 118 -12.15 10.69 1.35
C GLY A 118 -11.97 9.55 2.36
N ASN A 119 -12.78 8.50 2.23
CA ASN A 119 -12.68 7.28 3.04
C ASN A 119 -11.75 6.22 2.45
N GLY A 120 -11.18 6.48 1.26
CA GLY A 120 -10.35 5.54 0.52
C GLY A 120 -8.86 5.85 0.55
N LEU A 121 -8.11 5.03 -0.19
CA LEU A 121 -6.66 5.17 -0.39
C LEU A 121 -6.34 5.11 -1.89
N ILE A 122 -5.45 5.99 -2.35
CA ILE A 122 -4.91 5.91 -3.71
C ILE A 122 -3.40 5.73 -3.61
N PHE A 123 -2.91 4.62 -4.13
CA PHE A 123 -1.51 4.35 -4.36
C PHE A 123 -1.15 4.72 -5.79
N ASN A 124 -0.09 5.49 -5.95
CA ASN A 124 0.47 5.80 -7.26
C ASN A 124 1.90 5.32 -7.33
N LEU A 125 2.22 4.65 -8.42
CA LEU A 125 3.56 4.21 -8.76
C LEU A 125 3.91 4.76 -10.14
N ARG A 126 5.16 5.19 -10.27
CA ARG A 126 5.77 5.59 -11.54
C ARG A 126 7.20 5.09 -11.55
N GLU A 127 7.55 4.34 -12.57
CA GLU A 127 8.88 3.79 -12.78
C GLU A 127 9.31 4.04 -14.23
N ARG A 128 10.63 4.08 -14.44
CA ARG A 128 11.24 4.07 -15.77
C ARG A 128 12.02 2.79 -15.91
N ASP A 129 11.79 2.07 -17.00
CA ASP A 129 12.44 0.81 -17.30
C ASP A 129 12.76 0.71 -18.80
N LYS A 130 13.29 -0.42 -19.23
CA LYS A 130 13.55 -0.73 -20.63
C LYS A 130 12.78 -1.95 -21.08
N ASP A 131 12.35 -1.96 -22.34
CA ASP A 131 11.79 -3.16 -22.96
C ASP A 131 12.87 -4.21 -23.25
N GLU A 132 12.46 -5.36 -23.80
CA GLU A 132 13.37 -6.46 -24.16
C GLU A 132 14.41 -6.06 -25.23
N GLU A 133 14.13 -5.02 -26.03
CA GLU A 133 15.03 -4.46 -27.04
C GLU A 133 15.93 -3.34 -26.47
N GLY A 134 15.74 -2.96 -25.21
CA GLY A 134 16.50 -1.92 -24.52
C GLY A 134 15.96 -0.50 -24.70
N LYS A 135 14.75 -0.32 -25.25
CA LYS A 135 14.09 0.97 -25.45
C LYS A 135 13.40 1.44 -24.19
N ASP A 136 13.41 2.76 -23.97
CA ASP A 136 12.88 3.34 -22.74
C ASP A 136 11.35 3.24 -22.65
N LEU A 137 10.86 2.83 -21.49
CA LEU A 137 9.46 2.74 -21.12
C LEU A 137 9.17 3.59 -19.86
N ASN A 138 8.02 4.26 -19.84
CA ASN A 138 7.44 4.76 -18.59
C ASN A 138 6.33 3.80 -18.14
N ILE A 139 6.44 3.29 -16.92
CA ILE A 139 5.45 2.42 -16.30
C ILE A 139 4.76 3.22 -15.21
N SER A 140 3.43 3.20 -15.19
CA SER A 140 2.65 3.75 -14.10
C SER A 140 1.56 2.79 -13.65
N ALA A 141 1.30 2.79 -12.35
CA ALA A 141 0.21 2.03 -11.76
C ALA A 141 -0.52 2.91 -10.76
N GLN A 142 -1.85 2.83 -10.77
CA GLN A 142 -2.70 3.42 -9.76
C GLN A 142 -3.60 2.34 -9.16
N ILE A 143 -3.62 2.27 -7.84
CA ILE A 143 -4.52 1.38 -7.10
C ILE A 143 -5.37 2.27 -6.21
N SER A 144 -6.68 2.28 -6.47
CA SER A 144 -7.66 3.01 -5.68
C SER A 144 -8.48 2.03 -4.84
N LEU A 145 -8.41 2.16 -3.53
CA LEU A 145 -9.20 1.41 -2.56
C LEU A 145 -10.34 2.32 -2.09
N ASN A 146 -11.59 1.94 -2.38
CA ASN A 146 -12.77 2.73 -2.02
C ASN A 146 -13.87 1.80 -1.46
N ASP A 147 -14.02 1.77 -0.15
CA ASP A 147 -15.02 0.98 0.57
C ASP A 147 -15.04 -0.50 0.11
N ASP A 148 -16.00 -0.89 -0.72
CA ASP A 148 -16.18 -2.24 -1.26
C ASP A 148 -15.72 -2.40 -2.72
N ALA A 149 -14.89 -1.49 -3.21
CA ALA A 149 -14.33 -1.53 -4.55
C ALA A 149 -12.82 -1.30 -4.52
N ILE A 150 -12.12 -2.01 -5.43
CA ILE A 150 -10.72 -1.74 -5.74
C ILE A 150 -10.61 -1.49 -7.24
N ASN A 151 -10.04 -0.36 -7.64
CA ASN A 151 -9.78 -0.07 -9.04
C ASN A 151 -8.28 -0.06 -9.29
N VAL A 152 -7.84 -0.85 -10.25
CA VAL A 152 -6.45 -0.91 -10.67
C VAL A 152 -6.34 -0.38 -12.10
N VAL A 153 -5.51 0.62 -12.29
CA VAL A 153 -5.10 1.13 -13.59
C VAL A 153 -3.61 0.88 -13.75
N PHE A 154 -3.23 0.28 -14.86
CA PHE A 154 -1.83 0.08 -15.24
C PHE A 154 -1.61 0.71 -16.61
N GLU A 155 -0.51 1.42 -16.78
CA GLU A 155 -0.21 2.09 -18.05
C GLU A 155 1.29 2.00 -18.33
N VAL A 156 1.62 1.58 -19.54
CA VAL A 156 2.97 1.56 -20.08
C VAL A 156 2.98 2.46 -21.29
N VAL A 157 3.95 3.37 -21.35
CA VAL A 157 4.15 4.28 -22.49
C VAL A 157 5.55 4.08 -23.04
N TYR A 158 5.65 3.75 -24.32
CA TYR A 158 6.91 3.64 -25.05
C TYR A 158 7.43 5.04 -25.36
N VAL A 159 8.62 5.40 -24.86
CA VAL A 159 9.12 6.79 -24.94
C VAL A 159 9.38 7.22 -26.37
N GLU A 160 9.87 6.32 -27.21
CA GLU A 160 10.27 6.64 -28.58
C GLU A 160 9.07 6.81 -29.52
N SER A 161 8.09 5.90 -29.49
CA SER A 161 6.93 5.95 -30.38
C SER A 161 5.75 6.73 -29.82
N GLY A 162 5.67 6.86 -28.49
CA GLY A 162 4.49 7.40 -27.80
C GLY A 162 3.33 6.41 -27.69
N ASP A 163 3.49 5.18 -28.20
CA ASP A 163 2.47 4.14 -28.06
C ASP A 163 2.25 3.80 -26.59
N SER A 164 1.02 3.40 -26.26
CA SER A 164 0.64 3.09 -24.89
C SER A 164 -0.17 1.81 -24.78
N LEU A 165 0.05 1.08 -23.70
CA LEU A 165 -0.79 0.00 -23.23
C LEU A 165 -1.41 0.40 -21.91
N ARG A 166 -2.74 0.40 -21.83
CA ARG A 166 -3.48 0.78 -20.62
C ARG A 166 -4.44 -0.33 -20.22
N ALA A 167 -4.27 -0.87 -19.02
CA ALA A 167 -5.23 -1.78 -18.41
C ALA A 167 -6.05 -1.05 -17.35
N GLU A 168 -7.36 -1.28 -17.34
CA GLU A 168 -8.27 -0.79 -16.31
C GLU A 168 -9.13 -1.92 -15.81
N VAL A 169 -9.00 -2.24 -14.51
CA VAL A 169 -9.65 -3.38 -13.89
C VAL A 169 -10.36 -2.94 -12.61
N PRO A 170 -11.69 -2.82 -12.65
CA PRO A 170 -12.48 -2.71 -11.43
C PRO A 170 -12.62 -4.09 -10.78
N PHE A 171 -12.44 -4.14 -9.47
CA PHE A 171 -12.61 -5.31 -8.64
C PHE A 171 -13.75 -5.12 -7.64
N SER A 172 -14.51 -6.17 -7.44
CA SER A 172 -15.49 -6.34 -6.38
C SER A 172 -15.22 -7.64 -5.61
N ARG A 173 -15.77 -7.77 -4.40
CA ARG A 173 -15.67 -9.02 -3.62
C ARG A 173 -16.45 -10.17 -4.27
#